data_AF-A0A957C633-F1
#
_entry.id   AF-A0A957C633-F1
#
_cell.length_a   1.000
_cell.length_b   1.000
_cell.length_c   1.000
_cell.angle_alpha   90.00
_cell.angle_beta   90.00
_cell.angle_gamma   90.00
#
_symmetry.space_group_name_H-M   'P 1'
#
loop_
_entity.id
_entity.type
_entity.pdbx_description
1 polymer ?
#
loop_
_entity_poly.entity_id
_entity_poly.type
_entity_poly.pdbx_seq_one_letter_code
_entity_poly.pdbx_strand_id
1 'polypeptide(L)'
;GTIFFQREDYEAALQFFTKAWAALPNRVETLYYLALTEHRLRNNQKALQRMQQATEKLGQQDINDRETRKRQRNAERWINEFEKLLRQEGRERFTINPPAPPS
;
A
#
# COMPACT_ATOMS: atom_id res chain seq x y z
N GLY A 1 4.82 13.37 7.62
CA GLY A 1 4.66 12.26 6.66
C GLY A 1 4.97 12.73 5.26
N THR A 2 4.08 13.52 4.66
CA THR A 2 4.18 13.94 3.24
C THR A 2 5.46 14.69 2.88
N ILE A 3 5.95 15.58 3.75
CA ILE A 3 7.23 16.30 3.52
C ILE A 3 8.40 15.30 3.40
N PHE A 4 8.49 14.32 4.31
CA PHE A 4 9.52 13.28 4.25
C PHE A 4 9.34 12.38 3.02
N PHE A 5 8.09 12.02 2.70
CA PHE A 5 7.78 11.26 1.49
C PHE A 5 8.23 11.98 0.20
N GLN A 6 7.99 13.29 0.10
CA GLN A 6 8.43 14.11 -1.05
C GLN A 6 9.96 14.23 -1.13
N ARG A 7 10.64 14.16 0.01
CA ARG A 7 12.12 14.13 0.09
C ARG A 7 12.69 12.72 -0.08
N GLU A 8 11.84 11.74 -0.37
CA GLU A 8 12.21 10.32 -0.49
C GLU A 8 12.80 9.71 0.79
N ASP A 9 12.62 10.38 1.93
CA ASP A 9 12.93 9.84 3.24
C ASP A 9 11.75 8.97 3.71
N TYR A 10 11.70 7.76 3.14
CA TYR A 10 10.59 6.83 3.37
C TYR A 10 10.57 6.27 4.78
N GLU A 11 11.72 6.17 5.45
CA GLU A 11 11.78 5.72 6.85
C GLU A 11 11.18 6.76 7.79
N ALA A 12 11.56 8.05 7.66
CA ALA A 12 10.93 9.11 8.43
C ALA A 12 9.45 9.26 8.05
N ALA A 13 9.12 9.19 6.74
CA ALA A 13 7.74 9.23 6.29
C ALA A 13 6.90 8.15 6.99
N LEU A 14 7.40 6.92 7.06
CA LEU A 14 6.75 5.80 7.74
C LEU A 14 6.48 6.13 9.20
N GLN A 15 7.49 6.59 9.95
CA GLN A 15 7.31 6.94 11.36
C GLN A 15 6.21 7.98 11.58
N PHE A 16 6.19 9.05 10.77
CA PHE A 16 5.18 10.09 10.90
C PHE A 16 3.78 9.61 10.48
N PHE A 17 3.67 8.82 9.42
CA PHE A 17 2.38 8.29 9.00
C PHE A 17 1.86 7.21 9.96
N THR A 18 2.72 6.41 10.57
CA THR A 18 2.33 5.45 11.62
C THR A 18 1.78 6.18 12.84
N LYS A 19 2.40 7.29 13.27
CA LYS A 19 1.86 8.14 14.34
C LYS A 19 0.50 8.73 13.98
N ALA A 20 0.34 9.22 12.74
CA ALA A 20 -0.95 9.73 12.27
C ALA A 20 -2.02 8.64 12.23
N TRP A 21 -1.66 7.41 11.84
CA TRP A 21 -2.54 6.25 11.82
C TRP A 21 -2.94 5.83 13.24
N ALA A 22 -2.02 5.85 14.19
CA ALA A 22 -2.34 5.57 15.59
C ALA A 22 -3.34 6.57 16.18
N ALA A 23 -3.27 7.85 15.78
CA ALA A 23 -4.22 8.87 16.20
C ALA A 23 -5.57 8.77 15.48
N LEU A 24 -5.57 8.48 14.17
CA LEU A 24 -6.77 8.42 13.32
C LEU A 24 -6.68 7.19 12.39
N PRO A 25 -7.05 5.99 12.86
CA PRO A 25 -6.77 4.74 12.17
C PRO A 25 -7.52 4.56 10.85
N ASN A 26 -8.64 5.27 10.68
CA ASN A 26 -9.53 5.13 9.53
C ASN A 26 -9.38 6.26 8.49
N ARG A 27 -8.38 7.15 8.65
CA ARG A 27 -8.19 8.25 7.72
C ARG A 27 -7.63 7.74 6.39
N VAL A 28 -8.43 7.83 5.33
CA VAL A 28 -8.11 7.37 3.98
C VAL A 28 -6.74 7.88 3.51
N GLU A 29 -6.46 9.18 3.63
CA GLU A 29 -5.18 9.72 3.16
C GLU A 29 -3.98 9.12 3.91
N THR A 30 -4.15 8.85 5.21
CA THR A 30 -3.07 8.27 6.02
C THR A 30 -2.79 6.84 5.60
N LEU A 31 -3.84 6.04 5.40
CA LEU A 31 -3.72 4.67 4.89
C LEU A 31 -3.10 4.65 3.48
N TYR A 32 -3.52 5.56 2.61
CA TYR A 32 -2.98 5.69 1.25
C TYR A 32 -1.48 6.01 1.26
N TYR A 33 -1.05 7.02 2.02
CA TYR A 33 0.37 7.37 2.09
C TYR A 33 1.21 6.32 2.84
N LEU A 34 0.65 5.62 3.84
CA LEU A 34 1.31 4.46 4.44
C LEU A 34 1.58 3.38 3.40
N ALA A 35 0.58 3.04 2.59
CA ALA A 35 0.73 2.03 1.56
C ALA A 35 1.84 2.39 0.56
N LEU A 36 1.86 3.63 0.07
CA LEU A 36 2.90 4.09 -0.84
C LEU A 36 4.29 4.08 -0.18
N THR A 37 4.37 4.49 1.08
CA THR A 37 5.64 4.51 1.82
C THR A 37 6.17 3.10 2.04
N GLU A 38 5.30 2.17 2.44
CA GLU A 38 5.64 0.75 2.62
C GLU A 38 6.11 0.12 1.30
N HIS A 39 5.45 0.44 0.18
CA HIS A 39 5.89 0.01 -1.14
C HIS A 39 7.28 0.54 -1.50
N ARG A 40 7.57 1.83 -1.24
CA ARG A 40 8.90 2.42 -1.47
C ARG A 40 9.99 1.73 -0.64
N LEU A 41 9.63 1.20 0.53
CA LEU A 41 10.47 0.37 1.38
C LEU A 41 10.44 -1.14 1.03
N ARG A 42 9.92 -1.51 -0.14
CA ARG A 42 9.76 -2.89 -0.65
C ARG A 42 8.89 -3.80 0.23
N ASN A 43 8.07 -3.24 1.11
CA ASN A 43 7.11 -3.98 1.92
C ASN A 43 5.77 -4.12 1.18
N ASN A 44 5.79 -4.73 -0.01
CA ASN A 44 4.63 -4.81 -0.91
C ASN A 44 3.41 -5.49 -0.27
N GLN A 45 3.63 -6.45 0.63
CA GLN A 45 2.55 -7.11 1.36
C GLN A 45 1.81 -6.16 2.30
N LYS A 46 2.55 -5.33 3.05
CA LYS A 46 1.93 -4.34 3.95
C LYS A 46 1.27 -3.23 3.13
N ALA A 47 1.92 -2.80 2.05
CA ALA A 47 1.37 -1.81 1.13
C ALA A 47 0.00 -2.23 0.57
N LEU A 48 -0.13 -3.48 0.15
CA LEU A 48 -1.40 -4.05 -0.29
C LEU A 48 -2.48 -3.99 0.80
N GLN A 49 -2.16 -4.45 2.02
CA GLN A 49 -3.10 -4.43 3.15
C GLN A 49 -3.57 -3.01 3.48
N ARG A 50 -2.66 -2.03 3.50
CA ARG A 50 -3.00 -0.63 3.77
C ARG A 50 -3.85 0.00 2.67
N MET A 51 -3.56 -0.32 1.41
CA MET A 51 -4.34 0.18 0.29
C MET A 51 -5.75 -0.42 0.26
N GLN A 52 -5.90 -1.71 0.58
CA GLN A 52 -7.21 -2.36 0.72
C GLN A 52 -8.04 -1.71 1.84
N GLN A 53 -7.43 -1.42 3.00
CA GLN A 53 -8.09 -0.66 4.07
C GLN A 53 -8.51 0.73 3.61
N ALA A 54 -7.67 1.45 2.85
CA ALA A 54 -8.03 2.75 2.31
C ALA A 54 -9.25 2.69 1.38
N THR A 55 -9.30 1.68 0.50
CA THR A 55 -10.43 1.46 -0.42
C THR A 55 -11.72 1.10 0.33
N GLU A 56 -11.64 0.27 1.37
CA GLU A 56 -12.80 -0.06 2.21
C GLU A 56 -13.40 1.21 2.84
N LYS A 57 -12.55 2.12 3.35
CA LYS A 57 -13.02 3.40 3.93
C LYS A 57 -13.53 4.38 2.88
N LEU A 58 -12.96 4.38 1.66
CA LEU A 58 -13.51 5.15 0.54
C LEU A 58 -14.90 4.66 0.12
N GLY A 59 -15.15 3.34 0.14
CA GLY A 59 -16.47 2.77 -0.15
C GLY A 59 -17.56 3.13 0.85
N GLN A 60 -17.18 3.66 2.02
CA GLN A 60 -18.09 4.18 3.04
C GLN A 60 -18.39 5.69 2.84
N GLN A 61 -17.70 6.37 1.92
CA GLN A 61 -17.93 7.77 1.58
C GLN A 61 -18.96 7.90 0.45
N ASP A 62 -19.47 9.12 0.24
CA ASP A 62 -20.43 9.38 -0.84
C ASP A 62 -19.80 9.13 -2.21
N ILE A 63 -20.22 8.05 -2.86
CA ILE A 63 -19.75 7.59 -4.16
C ILE A 63 -20.06 8.57 -5.31
N ASN A 64 -20.93 9.55 -5.10
CA ASN A 64 -21.25 10.56 -6.11
C ASN A 64 -20.16 11.63 -6.22
N ASP A 65 -19.35 11.81 -5.18
CA ASP A 65 -18.23 12.74 -5.20
C ASP A 65 -17.17 12.32 -6.23
N ARG A 66 -16.80 13.26 -7.10
CA ARG A 66 -15.86 13.04 -8.20
C ARG A 66 -14.47 12.69 -7.65
N GLU A 67 -14.07 13.32 -6.56
CA GLU A 67 -12.77 13.12 -5.94
C GLU A 67 -12.68 11.74 -5.29
N THR A 68 -13.73 11.31 -4.59
CA THR A 68 -13.86 9.95 -4.02
C THR A 68 -13.71 8.88 -5.09
N ARG A 69 -14.41 9.01 -6.23
CA ARG A 69 -14.25 8.08 -7.38
C ARG A 69 -12.85 8.08 -7.97
N LYS A 70 -12.18 9.25 -8.02
CA LYS A 70 -10.80 9.35 -8.52
C LYS A 70 -9.83 8.64 -7.58
N ARG A 71 -9.98 8.84 -6.27
CA ARG A 71 -9.17 8.18 -5.24
C ARG A 71 -9.35 6.68 -5.28
N GLN A 72 -10.59 6.21 -5.42
CA GLN A 72 -10.90 4.79 -5.53
C GLN A 72 -10.21 4.14 -6.73
N ARG A 73 -10.36 4.70 -7.95
CA ARG A 73 -9.66 4.18 -9.13
C ARG A 73 -8.14 4.18 -8.98
N ASN A 74 -7.58 5.18 -8.33
CA ASN A 74 -6.15 5.24 -8.05
C ASN A 74 -5.71 4.15 -7.07
N ALA A 75 -6.48 3.92 -6.00
CA ALA A 75 -6.21 2.87 -5.03
C ALA A 75 -6.31 1.47 -5.64
N GLU A 76 -7.33 1.21 -6.48
CA GLU A 76 -7.50 -0.04 -7.22
C GLU A 76 -6.32 -0.33 -8.15
N ARG A 77 -5.80 0.69 -8.85
CA ARG A 77 -4.58 0.54 -9.67
C ARG A 77 -3.39 0.09 -8.84
N TRP A 78 -3.19 0.69 -7.67
CA TRP A 78 -2.10 0.30 -6.77
C TRP A 78 -2.29 -1.10 -6.19
N ILE A 79 -3.51 -1.50 -5.83
CA ILE A 79 -3.81 -2.87 -5.38
C ILE A 79 -3.38 -3.88 -6.45
N ASN A 80 -3.80 -3.69 -7.70
CA ASN A 80 -3.43 -4.56 -8.82
C ASN A 80 -1.91 -4.63 -9.03
N GLU A 81 -1.22 -3.49 -8.91
CA GLU A 81 0.23 -3.44 -9.05
C GLU A 81 0.94 -4.15 -7.90
N PHE A 82 0.50 -3.97 -6.65
CA PHE A 82 1.07 -4.67 -5.50
C PHE A 82 0.86 -6.19 -5.61
N GLU A 83 -0.32 -6.64 -6.01
CA GLU A 83 -0.56 -8.06 -6.27
C GLU A 83 0.34 -8.63 -7.36
N LYS A 84 0.59 -7.86 -8.42
CA LYS A 84 1.52 -8.25 -9.49
C LYS A 84 2.95 -8.35 -8.96
N LEU A 85 3.42 -7.36 -8.20
CA LEU A 85 4.75 -7.37 -7.60
C LEU A 85 4.93 -8.56 -6.66
N LEU A 86 3.95 -8.85 -5.80
CA LEU A 86 3.99 -10.01 -4.90
C LEU A 86 4.04 -11.34 -5.65
N ARG A 87 3.28 -11.46 -6.76
CA ARG A 87 3.37 -12.64 -7.62
C ARG A 87 4.76 -12.79 -8.27
N GLN A 88 5.38 -11.69 -8.67
CA GLN A 88 6.74 -11.71 -9.24
C GLN A 88 7.77 -12.10 -8.20
N GLU A 89 7.73 -11.49 -7.01
CA GLU A 89 8.61 -11.84 -5.88
C GLU A 89 8.49 -13.32 -5.49
N GLY A 90 7.27 -13.88 -5.48
CA GLY A 90 7.04 -15.30 -5.24
C GLY A 90 7.64 -16.20 -6.31
N ARG A 91 7.54 -15.80 -7.59
CA ARG A 91 8.15 -16.53 -8.72
C ARG A 91 9.68 -16.47 -8.67
N GLU A 92 10.26 -15.30 -8.42
CA GLU A 92 11.71 -15.12 -8.29
C GLU A 92 12.29 -15.94 -7.14
N ARG A 93 11.58 -16.03 -6.01
CA ARG A 93 11.96 -16.92 -4.90
C ARG A 93 11.96 -18.38 -5.33
N PHE A 94 10.96 -18.80 -6.11
CA PHE A 94 10.85 -20.17 -6.61
C PHE A 94 11.94 -20.52 -7.64
N THR A 95 12.37 -19.57 -8.47
CA THR A 95 13.44 -19.81 -9.46
C THR A 95 14.82 -19.88 -8.82
N ILE A 96 15.09 -19.09 -7.78
CA ILE A 96 16.39 -19.09 -7.08
C ILE A 96 16.51 -20.30 -6.14
N ASN A 97 15.40 -20.77 -5.58
CA ASN A 97 15.40 -21.89 -4.64
C ASN A 97 14.25 -22.87 -4.96
N PRO A 98 14.38 -23.66 -6.05
CA PRO A 98 13.36 -24.62 -6.42
C PRO A 98 13.23 -25.67 -5.30
N PRO A 99 12.00 -26.10 -4.95
CA PRO A 99 11.82 -27.18 -3.97
C PRO A 99 12.52 -28.45 -4.46
N ALA A 100 13.12 -29.20 -3.53
CA ALA A 100 13.73 -30.49 -3.86
C ALA A 100 12.69 -31.40 -4.54
N PRO A 101 13.06 -32.12 -5.61
CA PRO A 101 12.15 -33.02 -6.29
C PRO A 101 11.62 -34.10 -5.32
N PRO A 102 10.37 -34.56 -5.47
CA PRO A 102 9.86 -35.66 -4.67
C PRO A 102 10.71 -36.91 -4.93
N SER A 103 11.00 -37.66 -3.84
CA SER A 103 11.80 -38.89 -3.85
C SER A 103 11.07 -40.06 -4.49
#